data_AF-A0A832AJC6-F1
#
_entry.id   AF-A0A832AJC6-F1
#
_cell.length_a   1.000
_cell.length_b   1.000
_cell.length_c   1.000
_cell.angle_alpha   90.00
_cell.angle_beta   90.00
_cell.angle_gamma   90.00
#
_symmetry.space_group_name_H-M   'P 1'
#
loop_
_entity.id
_entity.type
_entity.pdbx_description
1 polymer ?
#
loop_
_entity_poly.entity_id
_entity_poly.type
_entity_poly.pdbx_seq_one_letter_code
_entity_poly.pdbx_strand_id
1 'polypeptide(L)'
;MRVGRTGLGVVALVLCAGLLASGCTSPRNALGTRESSCFKALPVARAAVRDRGRFAGVRYLTGEALVRVLGALHPPERGVPPRANSRHVGICVVAYSGHFDASEVADGRPVDARAGRLALVVVRARDERLLATIVIEKAPLRLTRLYPDIG
;
A
#
# COMPACT_ATOMS: atom_id res chain seq x y z
N MET A 1 -0.55 0.33 -73.00
CA MET A 1 -0.77 -0.64 -71.91
C MET A 1 -0.01 -0.15 -70.69
N ARG A 2 -0.70 0.14 -69.57
CA ARG A 2 -0.16 0.78 -68.36
C ARG A 2 0.36 -0.28 -67.40
N VAL A 3 1.64 -0.26 -67.06
CA VAL A 3 2.25 -1.15 -66.06
C VAL A 3 2.06 -0.53 -64.68
N GLY A 4 1.29 -1.23 -63.83
CA GLY A 4 0.88 -0.80 -62.50
C GLY A 4 1.99 -0.90 -61.45
N ARG A 5 2.21 0.20 -60.74
CA ARG A 5 3.04 0.32 -59.53
C ARG A 5 2.25 -0.15 -58.32
N THR A 6 2.42 -1.38 -57.86
CA THR A 6 1.95 -1.79 -56.52
C THR A 6 2.81 -2.92 -55.99
N GLY A 7 3.82 -2.59 -55.19
CA GLY A 7 4.70 -3.58 -54.60
C GLY A 7 5.61 -3.00 -53.53
N LEU A 8 5.07 -2.20 -52.60
CA LEU A 8 5.84 -1.60 -51.49
C LEU A 8 4.94 -1.23 -50.30
N GLY A 9 3.89 -2.03 -50.03
CA GLY A 9 2.84 -1.68 -49.07
C GLY A 9 2.54 -2.71 -47.98
N VAL A 10 3.35 -3.76 -47.78
CA VAL A 10 3.00 -4.85 -46.85
C VAL A 10 4.00 -5.08 -45.71
N VAL A 11 5.21 -4.50 -45.76
CA VAL A 11 6.24 -4.78 -44.73
C VAL A 11 6.14 -3.84 -43.51
N ALA A 12 5.38 -2.75 -43.58
CA ALA A 12 5.33 -1.75 -42.50
C ALA A 12 4.34 -2.08 -41.36
N LEU A 13 3.42 -3.04 -41.52
CA LEU A 13 2.34 -3.27 -40.55
C LEU A 13 2.67 -4.29 -39.45
N VAL A 14 3.82 -4.98 -39.53
CA VAL A 14 4.23 -6.00 -38.53
C VAL A 14 5.07 -5.40 -37.40
N LEU A 15 5.66 -4.21 -37.56
CA LEU A 15 6.51 -3.60 -36.53
C LEU A 15 5.75 -2.80 -35.45
N CYS A 16 4.47 -2.46 -35.63
CA CYS A 16 3.72 -1.66 -34.64
C CYS A 16 3.01 -2.50 -33.56
N ALA A 17 2.97 -3.83 -33.67
CA ALA A 17 2.30 -4.69 -32.68
C ALA A 17 3.19 -5.05 -31.47
N GLY A 18 4.50 -4.78 -31.52
CA GLY A 18 5.45 -5.22 -30.49
C GLY A 18 5.58 -4.31 -29.26
N LEU A 19 5.05 -3.08 -29.28
CA LEU A 19 5.30 -2.07 -28.24
C LEU A 19 4.21 -1.98 -27.16
N LEU A 20 3.08 -2.67 -27.31
CA LEU A 20 2.04 -2.76 -26.28
C LEU A 20 2.28 -3.86 -25.24
N ALA A 21 3.36 -4.64 -25.38
CA ALA A 21 3.81 -5.59 -24.36
C ALA A 21 4.80 -4.95 -23.36
N SER A 22 4.90 -3.62 -23.32
CA SER A 22 5.67 -2.90 -22.30
C SER A 22 4.92 -2.93 -20.97
N GLY A 23 5.03 -4.08 -20.31
CA GLY A 23 5.06 -4.19 -18.86
C GLY A 23 3.86 -3.61 -18.12
N CYS A 24 2.79 -4.41 -18.05
CA CYS A 24 2.14 -4.58 -16.75
C CYS A 24 3.17 -5.22 -15.81
N THR A 25 4.17 -4.45 -15.36
CA THR A 25 5.01 -4.84 -14.23
C THR A 25 4.10 -4.77 -13.02
N SER A 26 3.34 -5.84 -12.83
CA SER A 26 2.71 -6.11 -11.56
C SER A 26 3.89 -6.40 -10.62
N PRO A 27 4.16 -5.60 -9.58
CA PRO A 27 5.20 -5.93 -8.62
C PRO A 27 4.75 -7.18 -7.86
N ARG A 28 4.99 -8.36 -8.44
CA ARG A 28 4.65 -9.67 -7.85
C ARG A 28 5.82 -10.26 -7.07
N ASN A 29 7.01 -9.65 -7.14
CA ASN A 29 8.23 -10.16 -6.52
C ASN A 29 8.70 -9.37 -5.28
N ALA A 30 7.75 -8.95 -4.45
CA ALA A 30 8.07 -8.49 -3.08
C ALA A 30 7.17 -9.15 -2.02
N LEU A 31 6.38 -10.16 -2.40
CA LEU A 31 5.45 -10.83 -1.51
C LEU A 31 6.02 -12.16 -1.02
N GLY A 32 6.53 -12.17 0.21
CA GLY A 32 6.62 -13.43 0.94
C GLY A 32 5.25 -14.12 0.96
N THR A 33 5.20 -15.45 1.02
CA THR A 33 3.96 -16.25 0.95
C THR A 33 2.87 -15.85 1.98
N ARG A 34 3.21 -15.09 3.02
CA ARG A 34 2.27 -14.52 4.01
C ARG A 34 1.64 -13.19 3.61
N GLU A 35 2.23 -12.45 2.68
CA GLU A 35 1.69 -11.15 2.26
C GLU A 35 0.58 -11.30 1.21
N SER A 36 0.55 -12.43 0.49
CA SER A 36 -0.53 -12.76 -0.46
C SER A 36 -1.90 -12.85 0.23
N SER A 37 -1.95 -13.29 1.49
CA SER A 37 -3.19 -13.32 2.28
C SER A 37 -3.67 -11.91 2.67
N CYS A 38 -2.75 -10.96 2.82
CA CYS A 38 -3.07 -9.58 3.16
C CYS A 38 -3.68 -8.77 2.01
N PHE A 39 -3.66 -9.28 0.78
CA PHE A 39 -4.38 -8.61 -0.31
C PHE A 39 -5.90 -8.60 -0.10
N LYS A 40 -6.45 -9.56 0.65
CA LYS A 40 -7.88 -9.55 1.00
C LYS A 40 -8.26 -8.38 1.91
N ALA A 41 -7.28 -7.78 2.61
CA ALA A 41 -7.50 -6.59 3.43
C ALA A 41 -7.60 -5.30 2.60
N LEU A 42 -7.27 -5.31 1.29
CA LEU A 42 -7.27 -4.10 0.47
C LEU A 42 -8.63 -3.40 0.39
N PRO A 43 -9.77 -4.09 0.18
CA PRO A 43 -11.07 -3.41 0.13
C PRO A 43 -11.40 -2.70 1.44
N VAL A 44 -11.14 -3.36 2.58
CA VAL A 44 -11.31 -2.77 3.92
C VAL A 44 -10.39 -1.57 4.11
N ALA A 45 -9.13 -1.70 3.73
CA ALA A 45 -8.16 -0.61 3.85
C ALA A 45 -8.51 0.59 2.96
N ARG A 46 -8.97 0.33 1.74
CA ARG A 46 -9.39 1.36 0.79
C ARG A 46 -10.62 2.12 1.28
N ALA A 47 -11.60 1.39 1.83
CA ALA A 47 -12.76 1.99 2.46
C ALA A 47 -12.39 2.83 3.70
N ALA A 48 -11.42 2.37 4.51
CA ALA A 48 -10.97 3.09 5.71
C ALA A 48 -10.36 4.47 5.37
N VAL A 49 -9.66 4.58 4.25
CA VAL A 49 -9.14 5.87 3.74
C VAL A 49 -10.13 6.62 2.84
N ARG A 50 -11.36 6.13 2.70
CA ARG A 50 -12.43 6.70 1.86
C ARG A 50 -11.99 6.91 0.41
N ASP A 51 -11.31 5.91 -0.14
CA ASP A 51 -10.78 5.93 -1.50
C ASP A 51 -9.73 7.02 -1.78
N ARG A 52 -9.15 7.63 -0.74
CA ARG A 52 -8.12 8.66 -0.89
C ARG A 52 -6.70 8.09 -0.88
N GLY A 53 -5.79 8.89 -1.44
CA GLY A 53 -4.37 8.59 -1.50
C GLY A 53 -3.99 7.49 -2.50
N ARG A 54 -2.68 7.37 -2.69
CA ARG A 54 -2.02 6.39 -3.55
C ARG A 54 -1.61 5.20 -2.72
N PHE A 55 -1.96 4.00 -3.17
CA PHE A 55 -1.50 2.76 -2.55
C PHE A 55 0.04 2.68 -2.63
N ALA A 56 0.68 2.45 -1.48
CA ALA A 56 2.12 2.42 -1.33
C ALA A 56 2.67 1.08 -0.84
N GLY A 57 1.79 0.08 -0.62
CA GLY A 57 2.19 -1.29 -0.34
C GLY A 57 1.34 -1.97 0.74
N VAL A 58 1.58 -3.26 0.92
CA VAL A 58 0.96 -4.08 1.97
C VAL A 58 2.01 -4.99 2.61
N ARG A 59 1.96 -5.14 3.94
CA ARG A 59 2.84 -6.04 4.70
C ARG A 59 2.06 -6.83 5.74
N TYR A 60 2.42 -8.10 5.89
CA TYR A 60 1.99 -8.90 7.03
C TYR A 60 2.96 -8.68 8.20
N LEU A 61 2.45 -8.26 9.35
CA LEU A 61 3.22 -8.03 10.57
C LEU A 61 2.57 -8.75 11.77
N THR A 62 3.31 -8.89 12.85
CA THR A 62 2.73 -9.14 14.18
C THR A 62 2.50 -7.83 14.90
N GLY A 63 1.63 -7.83 15.92
CA GLY A 63 1.45 -6.69 16.81
C GLY A 63 2.76 -6.10 17.35
N GLU A 64 3.66 -6.97 17.82
CA GLU A 64 4.98 -6.57 18.34
C GLU A 64 5.89 -5.98 17.24
N ALA A 65 5.83 -6.51 16.02
CA ALA A 65 6.57 -5.93 14.90
C ALA A 65 6.06 -4.54 14.54
N LEU A 66 4.73 -4.33 14.55
CA LEU A 66 4.14 -3.01 14.32
C LEU A 66 4.57 -2.01 15.40
N VAL A 67 4.51 -2.40 16.68
CA VAL A 67 5.00 -1.55 17.78
C VAL A 67 6.47 -1.21 17.60
N ARG A 68 7.33 -2.14 17.16
CA ARG A 68 8.75 -1.83 16.91
C ARG A 68 8.98 -0.92 15.69
N VAL A 69 8.16 -1.02 14.66
CA VAL A 69 8.26 -0.18 13.46
C VAL A 69 7.81 1.25 13.78
N LEU A 70 6.72 1.37 14.53
CA LEU A 70 6.17 2.66 14.96
C LEU A 70 6.83 3.21 16.23
N GLY A 71 7.58 2.38 16.96
CA GLY A 71 8.31 2.72 18.19
C GLY A 71 9.29 3.88 18.04
N ALA A 72 9.72 4.14 16.81
CA ALA A 72 10.55 5.29 16.47
C ALA A 72 9.76 6.62 16.45
N LEU A 73 8.43 6.57 16.34
CA LEU A 73 7.55 7.73 16.38
C LEU A 73 7.19 8.04 17.83
N HIS A 74 7.36 9.29 18.26
CA HIS A 74 7.14 9.70 19.64
C HIS A 74 5.79 10.42 19.77
N PRO A 75 4.88 9.96 20.66
CA PRO A 75 4.92 8.75 21.48
C PRO A 75 4.27 7.54 20.78
N PRO A 76 4.88 6.34 20.86
CA PRO A 76 4.46 5.17 20.10
C PRO A 76 3.11 4.57 20.56
N GLU A 77 2.70 4.91 21.77
CA GLU A 77 1.46 4.39 22.40
C GLU A 77 0.18 5.05 21.87
N ARG A 78 0.26 6.22 21.21
CA ARG A 78 -0.93 6.89 20.66
C ARG A 78 -1.46 6.24 19.38
N GLY A 79 -0.58 5.61 18.60
CA GLY A 79 -0.90 5.07 17.28
C GLY A 79 -1.38 3.63 17.28
N VAL A 80 -0.85 2.78 18.18
CA VAL A 80 -1.12 1.34 18.15
C VAL A 80 -2.37 1.01 18.97
N PRO A 81 -3.44 0.45 18.37
CA PRO A 81 -4.61 0.09 19.15
C PRO A 81 -4.27 -1.04 20.15
N PRO A 82 -4.80 -1.01 21.38
CA PRO A 82 -4.53 -2.05 22.39
C PRO A 82 -4.81 -3.47 21.89
N ARG A 83 -5.81 -3.60 21.00
CA ARG A 83 -6.22 -4.86 20.36
C ARG A 83 -5.20 -5.39 19.33
N ALA A 84 -4.31 -4.53 18.83
CA ALA A 84 -3.17 -4.94 17.99
C ALA A 84 -1.92 -5.26 18.82
N ASN A 85 -1.86 -4.91 20.11
CA ASN A 85 -0.68 -5.13 20.97
C ASN A 85 -0.54 -6.58 21.49
N SER A 86 -1.30 -7.53 20.95
CA SER A 86 -1.16 -8.94 21.28
C SER A 86 -0.09 -9.59 20.38
N ARG A 87 0.97 -10.16 21.00
CA ARG A 87 2.11 -10.76 20.28
C ARG A 87 1.72 -11.80 19.22
N HIS A 88 0.57 -12.45 19.39
CA HIS A 88 0.08 -13.53 18.54
C HIS A 88 -0.90 -13.07 17.44
N VAL A 89 -1.27 -11.79 17.39
CA VAL A 89 -2.22 -11.30 16.39
C VAL A 89 -1.46 -10.95 15.11
N GLY A 90 -1.71 -11.75 14.06
CA GLY A 90 -1.33 -11.44 12.70
C GLY A 90 -2.15 -10.28 12.16
N ILE A 91 -1.47 -9.27 11.63
CA ILE A 91 -2.08 -8.06 11.09
C ILE A 91 -1.54 -7.78 9.70
N CYS A 92 -2.41 -7.24 8.86
CA CYS A 92 -2.08 -6.70 7.56
C CYS A 92 -2.02 -5.18 7.70
N VAL A 93 -0.88 -4.60 7.37
CA VAL A 93 -0.69 -3.17 7.32
C VAL A 93 -0.68 -2.76 5.86
N VAL A 94 -1.59 -1.86 5.51
CA VAL A 94 -1.72 -1.32 4.15
C VAL A 94 -1.34 0.15 4.20
N ALA A 95 -0.33 0.54 3.43
CA ALA A 95 0.16 1.91 3.39
C ALA A 95 -0.45 2.69 2.22
N TYR A 96 -0.88 3.92 2.50
CA TYR A 96 -1.26 4.90 1.50
C TYR A 96 -0.47 6.20 1.71
N SER A 97 -0.07 6.83 0.60
CA SER A 97 0.51 8.19 0.59
C SER A 97 -0.48 9.21 0.03
N GLY A 98 -0.44 10.43 0.57
CA GLY A 98 -1.40 11.50 0.26
C GLY A 98 -1.72 12.31 1.51
N HIS A 99 -2.61 13.30 1.41
CA HIS A 99 -2.98 14.10 2.58
C HIS A 99 -4.16 13.45 3.30
N PHE A 100 -4.01 13.18 4.60
CA PHE A 100 -5.02 12.55 5.42
C PHE A 100 -5.21 13.34 6.71
N ASP A 101 -6.45 13.62 7.10
CA ASP A 101 -6.81 14.03 8.46
C ASP A 101 -7.35 12.81 9.23
N ALA A 102 -6.92 12.63 10.48
CA ALA A 102 -7.33 11.52 11.32
C ALA A 102 -8.85 11.48 11.57
N SER A 103 -9.55 12.62 11.49
CA SER A 103 -11.02 12.66 11.61
C SER A 103 -11.77 12.28 10.34
N GLU A 104 -11.07 12.16 9.22
CA GLU A 104 -11.67 11.83 7.92
C GLU A 104 -11.42 10.38 7.49
N VAL A 105 -10.66 9.62 8.28
CA VAL A 105 -10.38 8.19 8.06
C VAL A 105 -11.02 7.35 9.16
N ALA A 106 -11.41 6.12 8.82
CA ALA A 106 -12.05 5.22 9.78
C ALA A 106 -11.05 4.80 10.88
N ASP A 107 -11.50 4.85 12.15
CA ASP A 107 -10.67 4.56 13.33
C ASP A 107 -9.32 5.31 13.33
N GLY A 108 -9.34 6.58 12.91
CA GLY A 108 -8.16 7.41 12.77
C GLY A 108 -7.43 7.66 14.09
N ARG A 109 -6.10 7.47 14.07
CA ARG A 109 -5.18 7.69 15.18
C ARG A 109 -4.02 8.56 14.70
N PRO A 110 -4.00 9.86 15.05
CA PRO A 110 -2.85 10.70 14.77
C PRO A 110 -1.69 10.34 15.71
N VAL A 111 -0.47 10.24 15.18
CA VAL A 111 0.73 10.02 16.02
C VAL A 111 1.34 11.35 16.44
N ASP A 112 1.57 12.24 15.48
CA ASP A 112 2.23 13.55 15.69
C ASP A 112 1.22 14.71 15.58
N ALA A 113 0.61 14.85 14.40
CA ALA A 113 -0.34 15.89 14.05
C ALA A 113 -1.69 15.28 13.63
N ARG A 114 -2.76 16.08 13.70
CA ARG A 114 -4.11 15.66 13.28
C ARG A 114 -4.14 15.24 11.80
N ALA A 115 -3.33 15.90 10.98
CA ALA A 115 -3.12 15.57 9.58
C ALA A 115 -1.72 14.98 9.33
N GLY A 116 -1.60 14.18 8.28
CA GLY A 116 -0.38 13.51 7.88
C GLY A 116 -0.33 13.23 6.38
N ARG A 117 0.87 12.93 5.88
CA ARG A 117 1.11 12.54 4.48
C ARG A 117 1.01 11.03 4.21
N LEU A 118 0.81 10.25 5.27
CA LEU A 118 0.76 8.80 5.21
C LEU A 118 -0.36 8.28 6.10
N ALA A 119 -1.10 7.30 5.57
CA ALA A 119 -2.07 6.52 6.31
C ALA A 119 -1.66 5.04 6.30
N LEU A 120 -1.50 4.48 7.49
CA LEU A 120 -1.25 3.05 7.70
C LEU A 120 -2.53 2.41 8.22
N VAL A 121 -3.21 1.68 7.36
CA VAL A 121 -4.43 0.96 7.73
C VAL A 121 -4.04 -0.39 8.31
N VAL A 122 -4.41 -0.64 9.56
CA VAL A 122 -4.10 -1.86 10.29
C VAL A 122 -5.35 -2.73 10.34
N VAL A 123 -5.28 -3.89 9.69
CA VAL A 123 -6.37 -4.84 9.58
C VAL A 123 -5.95 -6.16 10.22
N ARG A 124 -6.82 -6.82 10.98
CA ARG A 124 -6.54 -8.16 11.49
C ARG A 124 -6.58 -9.18 10.35
N ALA A 125 -5.54 -10.00 10.22
CA ALA A 125 -5.41 -10.93 9.10
C ALA A 125 -6.44 -12.08 9.10
N ARG A 126 -6.98 -12.44 10.27
CA ARG A 126 -7.88 -13.61 10.42
C ARG A 126 -9.31 -13.34 9.92
N ASP A 127 -9.85 -12.16 10.21
CA ASP A 127 -11.27 -11.81 10.04
C ASP A 127 -11.45 -10.50 9.27
N GLU A 128 -10.36 -9.95 8.72
CA GLU A 128 -10.35 -8.73 7.91
C GLU A 128 -10.92 -7.50 8.64
N ARG A 129 -10.94 -7.52 9.98
CA ARG A 129 -11.45 -6.40 10.77
C ARG A 129 -10.45 -5.26 10.84
N LEU A 130 -10.93 -4.05 10.55
CA LEU A 130 -10.19 -2.81 10.80
C LEU A 130 -9.89 -2.68 12.30
N LEU A 131 -8.62 -2.43 12.64
CA LEU A 131 -8.17 -2.20 14.01
C LEU A 131 -7.88 -0.72 14.27
N ALA A 132 -7.26 -0.03 13.31
CA ALA A 132 -7.00 1.41 13.33
C ALA A 132 -6.52 1.90 11.95
N THR A 133 -6.64 3.20 11.71
CA THR A 133 -5.91 3.91 10.66
C THR A 133 -4.94 4.91 11.28
N ILE A 134 -3.65 4.65 11.16
CA ILE A 134 -2.61 5.46 11.79
C ILE A 134 -2.17 6.53 10.81
N VAL A 135 -2.29 7.80 11.19
CA VAL A 135 -1.93 8.95 10.36
C VAL A 135 -0.60 9.52 10.86
N ILE A 136 0.38 9.59 9.95
CA ILE A 136 1.73 10.07 10.25
C ILE A 136 2.18 11.09 9.19
N GLU A 137 2.91 12.11 9.62
CA GLU A 137 3.41 13.16 8.72
C GLU A 137 4.72 12.78 8.04
N LYS A 138 5.58 12.05 8.76
CA LYS A 138 6.89 11.63 8.28
C LYS A 138 7.11 10.15 8.59
N ALA A 139 7.44 9.36 7.56
CA ALA A 139 7.82 7.97 7.74
C ALA A 139 9.12 7.85 8.56
N PRO A 140 9.15 7.03 9.62
CA PRO A 140 10.40 6.68 10.26
C PRO A 140 11.22 5.78 9.33
N LEU A 141 12.56 5.82 9.42
CA LEU A 141 13.46 5.05 8.54
C LEU A 141 13.17 3.55 8.47
N ARG A 142 12.63 2.97 9.55
CA ARG A 142 12.22 1.55 9.57
C ARG A 142 11.01 1.30 8.69
N LEU A 143 10.07 2.24 8.62
CA LEU A 143 8.88 2.15 7.77
C LEU A 143 9.24 2.37 6.31
N THR A 144 10.12 3.33 5.99
CA THR A 144 10.64 3.52 4.62
C THR A 144 11.38 2.29 4.10
N ARG A 145 12.04 1.52 4.97
CA ARG A 145 12.61 0.22 4.59
C ARG A 145 11.57 -0.85 4.28
N LEU A 146 10.38 -0.81 4.91
CA LEU A 146 9.28 -1.74 4.64
C LEU A 146 8.47 -1.34 3.41
N TYR A 147 8.40 -0.04 3.15
CA TYR A 147 7.67 0.60 2.07
C TYR A 147 8.62 1.59 1.37
N PRO A 148 9.36 1.17 0.34
CA PRO A 148 10.29 2.07 -0.34
C PRO A 148 9.59 3.24 -1.04
N ASP A 149 8.30 3.10 -1.39
CA ASP A 149 7.52 4.10 -2.13
C ASP A 149 6.94 5.23 -1.27
N ILE A 150 7.21 5.26 0.05
CA ILE A 150 6.75 6.33 0.97
C ILE A 150 7.89 7.24 1.49
N GLY A 151 9.12 7.03 0.98
CA GLY A 151 10.33 7.78 1.34
C GLY A 151 10.42 9.15 0.69
#